data_AF-A0A5C3KCG0-F1
#
_entry.id   AF-A0A5C3KCG0-F1
#
_cell.length_a   1.000
_cell.length_b   1.000
_cell.length_c   1.000
_cell.angle_alpha   90.00
_cell.angle_beta   90.00
_cell.angle_gamma   90.00
#
_symmetry.space_group_name_H-M   'P 1'
#
loop_
_entity.id
_entity.type
_entity.pdbx_description
1 polymer ?
#
loop_
_entity_poly.entity_id
_entity_poly.type
_entity_poly.pdbx_seq_one_letter_code
_entity_poly.pdbx_strand_id
1 'polypeptide(L)'
;RVAHYVQSNPDILADEGGIVEGWGWDHVAFEGGKMPTASDLSSYPVFANRQIILSSKDGHATWVSQATLDANGPYPADVDGGVIVRDAQGNLTGAFIDTAMTLIRSPVITPQMQHRRFTNTIRDALSFGLTSLHDAGFIFRWISSLGAQSKRHAGLPLRIYGMSFFNVSAIDVHSFSSPPSPSSSSNEAYWGSTRRKVDDMDGETRLSLRSVKIFADGALRTMGAALYEPYADDPSTSGSMRLSVEVLNAIVPHFLEDGWQVKVHAIGERANGLVLDASELALHNLGLANFNDFNDVVGAFFLCFSWLWFYLRFHWWDMWFWVWSWYV
;
A
#
# COMPACT_ATOMS: atom_id res chain seq x y z
N ARG A 1 -17.73 1.37 16.75
CA ARG A 1 -17.87 1.68 15.30
C ARG A 1 -18.13 0.43 14.47
N VAL A 2 -17.24 -0.57 14.52
CA VAL A 2 -17.40 -1.83 13.76
C VAL A 2 -18.73 -2.54 14.08
N ALA A 3 -19.15 -2.59 15.36
CA ALA A 3 -20.41 -3.23 15.75
C ALA A 3 -21.62 -2.55 15.09
N HIS A 4 -21.66 -1.22 15.14
CA HIS A 4 -22.66 -0.43 14.45
C HIS A 4 -22.63 -0.68 12.93
N TYR A 5 -21.44 -0.74 12.32
CA TYR A 5 -21.32 -1.05 10.89
C TYR A 5 -21.96 -2.40 10.54
N VAL A 6 -21.70 -3.46 11.32
CA VAL A 6 -22.36 -4.75 11.08
C VAL A 6 -23.88 -4.64 11.24
N GLN A 7 -24.35 -3.98 12.30
CA GLN A 7 -25.79 -3.80 12.56
C GLN A 7 -26.52 -2.97 11.50
N SER A 8 -25.84 -1.99 10.89
CA SER A 8 -26.43 -1.08 9.90
C SER A 8 -26.40 -1.62 8.46
N ASN A 9 -25.79 -2.79 8.23
CA ASN A 9 -25.67 -3.40 6.91
C ASN A 9 -26.34 -4.79 6.94
N PRO A 10 -27.62 -4.92 6.52
CA PRO A 10 -28.40 -6.15 6.68
C PRO A 10 -27.78 -7.40 6.05
N ASP A 11 -27.08 -7.25 4.93
CA ASP A 11 -26.41 -8.34 4.25
C ASP A 11 -25.18 -8.85 5.03
N ILE A 12 -24.44 -7.94 5.67
CA ILE A 12 -23.34 -8.29 6.56
C ILE A 12 -23.92 -8.92 7.83
N LEU A 13 -24.95 -8.32 8.41
CA LEU A 13 -25.61 -8.85 9.61
C LEU A 13 -26.16 -10.27 9.39
N ALA A 14 -26.69 -10.58 8.19
CA ALA A 14 -27.19 -11.92 7.88
C ALA A 14 -26.08 -12.99 7.73
N ASP A 15 -24.84 -12.58 7.40
CA ASP A 15 -23.71 -13.49 7.21
C ASP A 15 -22.95 -13.72 8.53
N GLU A 16 -23.52 -14.46 9.47
CA GLU A 16 -22.97 -14.68 10.83
C GLU A 16 -21.55 -15.29 10.89
N GLY A 17 -21.10 -15.97 9.83
CA GLY A 17 -19.73 -16.49 9.70
C GLY A 17 -18.81 -15.62 8.83
N GLY A 18 -19.33 -14.48 8.36
CA GLY A 18 -18.65 -13.58 7.44
C GLY A 18 -17.41 -12.91 8.02
N ILE A 19 -16.58 -12.41 7.12
CA ILE A 19 -15.35 -11.68 7.45
C ILE A 19 -15.65 -10.18 7.42
N VAL A 20 -15.32 -9.49 8.51
CA VAL A 20 -15.41 -8.03 8.62
C VAL A 20 -14.02 -7.45 8.76
N GLU A 21 -13.63 -6.64 7.78
CA GLU A 21 -12.36 -5.91 7.78
C GLU A 21 -12.57 -4.45 8.18
N GLY A 22 -11.54 -3.85 8.77
CA GLY A 22 -11.49 -2.42 9.07
C GLY A 22 -10.07 -1.90 9.17
N TRP A 23 -9.92 -0.59 9.16
CA TRP A 23 -8.64 0.10 9.30
C TRP A 23 -8.82 1.28 10.25
N GLY A 24 -7.78 1.63 11.01
CA GLY A 24 -7.68 2.95 11.64
C GLY A 24 -7.63 2.95 13.17
N TRP A 25 -7.61 1.78 13.80
CA TRP A 25 -7.55 1.75 15.26
C TRP A 25 -6.17 2.20 15.77
N ASP A 26 -6.14 2.74 16.98
CA ASP A 26 -4.92 3.25 17.60
C ASP A 26 -4.86 2.83 19.07
N HIS A 27 -3.81 2.10 19.45
CA HIS A 27 -3.60 1.64 20.84
C HIS A 27 -3.63 2.79 21.86
N VAL A 28 -3.21 4.01 21.50
CA VAL A 28 -3.24 5.15 22.43
C VAL A 28 -4.66 5.60 22.80
N ALA A 29 -5.67 5.16 22.05
CA ALA A 29 -7.07 5.41 22.36
C ALA A 29 -7.63 4.43 23.42
N PHE A 30 -6.89 3.36 23.74
CA PHE A 30 -7.26 2.38 24.77
C PHE A 30 -6.66 2.78 26.12
N GLU A 31 -7.32 2.38 27.21
CA GLU A 31 -6.91 2.74 28.56
C GLU A 31 -5.45 2.30 28.84
N GLY A 32 -4.60 3.27 29.20
CA GLY A 32 -3.18 3.05 29.44
C GLY A 32 -2.36 2.73 28.18
N GLY A 33 -2.88 3.01 26.98
CA GLY A 33 -2.18 2.76 25.72
C GLY A 33 -2.00 1.27 25.40
N LYS A 34 -2.82 0.41 26.02
CA LYS A 34 -2.70 -1.04 25.88
C LYS A 34 -3.12 -1.50 24.50
N MET A 35 -2.50 -2.60 24.05
CA MET A 35 -2.93 -3.27 22.84
C MET A 35 -4.32 -3.87 23.02
N PRO A 36 -5.20 -3.74 22.03
CA PRO A 36 -6.52 -4.38 22.08
C PRO A 36 -6.40 -5.90 21.91
N THR A 37 -7.40 -6.62 22.41
CA THR A 37 -7.43 -8.08 22.48
C THR A 37 -8.66 -8.67 21.79
N ALA A 38 -8.60 -9.95 21.41
CA ALA A 38 -9.73 -10.69 20.86
C ALA A 38 -10.92 -10.67 21.82
N SER A 39 -10.68 -10.69 23.13
CA SER A 39 -11.72 -10.58 24.16
C SER A 39 -12.46 -9.25 24.13
N ASP A 40 -11.78 -8.14 23.80
CA ASP A 40 -12.43 -6.83 23.63
C ASP A 40 -13.46 -6.87 22.50
N LEU A 41 -13.22 -7.65 21.42
CA LEU A 41 -14.20 -7.89 20.35
C LEU A 41 -15.30 -8.84 20.82
N SER A 42 -14.95 -9.93 21.52
CA SER A 42 -15.93 -10.90 22.02
C SER A 42 -16.97 -10.30 22.97
N SER A 43 -16.70 -9.13 23.57
CA SER A 43 -17.67 -8.38 24.37
C SER A 43 -18.91 -7.90 23.57
N TYR A 44 -18.84 -7.88 22.24
CA TYR A 44 -19.94 -7.48 21.37
C TYR A 44 -20.65 -8.71 20.78
N PRO A 45 -21.92 -8.98 21.13
CA PRO A 45 -22.66 -10.17 20.66
C PRO A 45 -22.75 -10.26 19.14
N VAL A 46 -22.78 -9.12 18.43
CA VAL A 46 -22.85 -9.08 16.97
C VAL A 46 -21.62 -9.67 16.29
N PHE A 47 -20.48 -9.81 16.99
CA PHE A 47 -19.27 -10.43 16.48
C PHE A 47 -19.17 -11.93 16.79
N ALA A 48 -20.17 -12.51 17.46
CA ALA A 48 -20.19 -13.94 17.70
C ALA A 48 -20.04 -14.70 16.37
N ASN A 49 -19.08 -15.64 16.32
CA ASN A 49 -18.72 -16.46 15.16
C ASN A 49 -18.16 -15.73 13.93
N ARG A 50 -18.01 -14.39 13.97
CA ARG A 50 -17.47 -13.60 12.86
C ARG A 50 -15.97 -13.46 12.96
N GLN A 51 -15.31 -13.60 11.81
CA GLN A 51 -13.91 -13.23 11.67
C GLN A 51 -13.82 -11.71 11.56
N ILE A 52 -13.14 -11.07 12.50
CA ILE A 52 -12.92 -9.63 12.52
C ILE A 52 -11.42 -9.40 12.32
N ILE A 53 -11.05 -8.55 11.36
CA ILE A 53 -9.65 -8.26 11.01
C ILE A 53 -9.49 -6.75 10.90
N LEU A 54 -8.82 -6.12 11.88
CA LEU A 54 -8.70 -4.68 11.99
C LEU A 54 -7.25 -4.25 11.90
N SER A 55 -6.89 -3.48 10.88
CA SER A 55 -5.55 -2.90 10.74
C SER A 55 -5.42 -1.62 11.56
N SER A 56 -4.27 -1.45 12.21
CA SER A 56 -3.94 -0.25 12.96
C SER A 56 -3.85 0.95 12.03
N LYS A 57 -3.96 2.16 12.59
CA LYS A 57 -3.91 3.41 11.84
C LYS A 57 -2.67 3.51 10.97
N ASP A 58 -1.52 3.03 11.44
CA ASP A 58 -0.23 3.08 10.77
C ASP A 58 0.05 1.85 9.88
N GLY A 59 -0.86 0.86 9.86
CA GLY A 59 -0.71 -0.35 9.06
C GLY A 59 0.34 -1.35 9.56
N HIS A 60 0.85 -1.19 10.79
CA HIS A 60 1.90 -2.05 11.36
C HIS A 60 1.42 -3.03 12.42
N ALA A 61 0.12 -3.06 12.70
CA ALA A 61 -0.49 -4.09 13.53
C ALA A 61 -1.86 -4.51 13.00
N THR A 62 -2.19 -5.78 13.19
CA THR A 62 -3.53 -6.33 12.95
C THR A 62 -4.10 -6.84 14.26
N TRP A 63 -5.32 -6.41 14.57
CA TRP A 63 -6.13 -6.88 15.69
C TRP A 63 -7.26 -7.76 15.17
N VAL A 64 -7.37 -8.98 15.68
CA VAL A 64 -8.32 -9.98 15.19
C VAL A 64 -9.22 -10.56 16.29
N SER A 65 -10.39 -11.08 15.88
CA SER A 65 -11.30 -11.81 16.78
C SER A 65 -10.82 -13.24 17.07
N GLN A 66 -11.42 -13.87 18.09
CA GLN A 66 -11.14 -15.27 18.40
C GLN A 66 -11.46 -16.21 17.23
N ALA A 67 -12.57 -15.98 16.51
CA ALA A 67 -12.92 -16.79 15.34
C ALA A 67 -11.85 -16.70 14.23
N THR A 68 -11.21 -15.54 14.06
CA THR A 68 -10.07 -15.40 13.14
C THR A 68 -8.83 -16.13 13.66
N LEU A 69 -8.57 -16.06 14.97
CA LEU A 69 -7.46 -16.81 15.58
C LEU A 69 -7.60 -18.31 15.31
N ASP A 70 -8.78 -18.85 15.55
CA ASP A 70 -9.09 -20.28 15.38
C ASP A 70 -8.99 -20.71 13.92
N ALA A 71 -9.40 -19.85 12.97
CA ALA A 71 -9.39 -20.14 11.54
C ALA A 71 -7.99 -20.09 10.89
N ASN A 72 -7.05 -19.32 11.45
CA ASN A 72 -5.72 -19.09 10.86
C ASN A 72 -4.59 -19.84 11.57
N GLY A 73 -4.86 -20.39 12.75
CA GLY A 73 -3.88 -21.19 13.48
C GLY A 73 -3.49 -22.50 12.77
N PRO A 74 -2.47 -23.21 13.30
CA PRO A 74 -1.67 -22.88 14.48
C PRO A 74 -0.64 -21.77 14.22
N TYR A 75 -0.12 -21.18 15.30
CA TYR A 75 0.86 -20.08 15.25
C TYR A 75 2.22 -20.50 15.84
N PRO A 76 3.35 -20.02 15.28
CA PRO A 76 4.67 -20.29 15.82
C PRO A 76 4.87 -19.58 17.18
N ALA A 77 5.93 -19.99 17.90
CA ALA A 77 6.37 -19.29 19.10
C ALA A 77 6.90 -17.89 18.76
N ASP A 78 7.78 -17.83 17.75
CA ASP A 78 8.48 -16.63 17.31
C ASP A 78 8.29 -16.40 15.80
N VAL A 79 8.37 -15.15 15.38
CA VAL A 79 8.31 -14.72 13.97
C VAL A 79 9.46 -13.74 13.73
N ASP A 80 10.34 -14.04 12.78
CA ASP A 80 11.40 -13.10 12.44
C ASP A 80 10.82 -11.79 11.89
N GLY A 81 11.33 -10.66 12.39
CA GLY A 81 10.83 -9.32 12.04
C GLY A 81 9.35 -9.07 12.38
N GLY A 82 8.76 -9.77 13.35
CA GLY A 82 7.38 -9.56 13.77
C GLY A 82 7.07 -10.09 15.16
N VAL A 83 5.92 -9.70 15.72
CA VAL A 83 5.52 -10.13 17.07
C VAL A 83 4.08 -10.61 17.08
N ILE A 84 3.87 -11.82 17.61
CA ILE A 84 2.55 -12.28 18.01
C ILE A 84 2.37 -11.90 19.48
N VAL A 85 1.47 -10.96 19.76
CA VAL A 85 1.28 -10.46 21.12
C VAL A 85 0.58 -11.54 21.95
N ARG A 86 1.18 -11.84 23.11
CA ARG A 86 0.67 -12.82 24.07
C ARG A 86 0.46 -12.15 25.43
N ASP A 87 -0.50 -12.65 26.19
CA ASP A 87 -0.73 -12.20 27.57
C ASP A 87 0.34 -12.78 28.53
N ALA A 88 0.22 -12.43 29.81
CA ALA A 88 1.16 -12.90 30.84
C ALA A 88 1.13 -14.43 31.07
N GLN A 89 0.11 -15.12 30.55
CA GLN A 89 -0.06 -16.57 30.61
C GLN A 89 0.40 -17.25 29.31
N GLY A 90 0.85 -16.48 28.31
CA GLY A 90 1.29 -16.97 27.01
C GLY A 90 0.16 -17.19 25.98
N ASN A 91 -1.08 -16.85 26.33
CA ASN A 91 -2.21 -16.98 25.40
C ASN A 91 -2.16 -15.89 24.34
N LEU A 92 -2.64 -16.20 23.15
CA LEU A 92 -2.74 -15.24 22.06
C LEU A 92 -3.72 -14.13 22.42
N THR A 93 -3.30 -12.86 22.31
CA THR A 93 -4.21 -11.75 22.53
C THR A 93 -5.02 -11.40 21.30
N GLY A 94 -4.63 -11.86 20.11
CA GLY A 94 -5.25 -11.44 18.85
C GLY A 94 -4.62 -10.20 18.22
N ALA A 95 -3.50 -9.69 18.74
CA ALA A 95 -2.71 -8.64 18.09
C ALA A 95 -1.43 -9.22 17.45
N PHE A 96 -1.20 -8.85 16.20
CA PHE A 96 -0.05 -9.26 15.38
C PHE A 96 0.65 -8.02 14.86
N ILE A 97 1.97 -7.97 14.93
CA ILE A 97 2.79 -6.79 14.59
C ILE A 97 3.78 -7.16 13.48
N ASP A 98 3.91 -6.28 12.49
CA ASP A 98 4.82 -6.39 11.35
C ASP A 98 4.73 -7.75 10.63
N THR A 99 5.82 -8.50 10.49
CA THR A 99 5.83 -9.76 9.73
C THR A 99 4.82 -10.77 10.27
N ALA A 100 4.50 -10.74 11.56
CA ALA A 100 3.51 -11.63 12.15
C ALA A 100 2.09 -11.39 11.59
N MET A 101 1.79 -10.20 11.05
CA MET A 101 0.51 -9.92 10.39
C MET A 101 0.27 -10.84 9.18
N THR A 102 1.34 -11.33 8.53
CA THR A 102 1.24 -12.23 7.37
C THR A 102 0.67 -13.61 7.72
N LEU A 103 0.65 -13.96 9.01
CA LEU A 103 0.04 -15.20 9.50
C LEU A 103 -1.49 -15.15 9.43
N ILE A 104 -2.08 -13.96 9.34
CA ILE A 104 -3.52 -13.78 9.16
C ILE A 104 -3.82 -13.77 7.66
N ARG A 105 -4.55 -14.78 7.19
CA ARG A 105 -4.92 -14.89 5.77
C ARG A 105 -5.87 -13.77 5.41
N SER A 106 -5.54 -13.06 4.33
CA SER A 106 -6.44 -12.09 3.74
C SER A 106 -7.68 -12.80 3.18
N PRO A 107 -8.88 -12.22 3.33
CA PRO A 107 -10.09 -12.77 2.75
C PRO A 107 -10.03 -12.76 1.23
N VAL A 108 -10.71 -13.73 0.62
CA VAL A 108 -10.92 -13.74 -0.83
C VAL A 108 -11.86 -12.58 -1.19
N ILE A 109 -11.33 -11.60 -1.92
CA ILE A 109 -12.12 -10.45 -2.36
C ILE A 109 -13.05 -10.88 -3.51
N THR A 110 -14.35 -10.96 -3.24
CA THR A 110 -15.37 -11.22 -4.25
C THR A 110 -15.62 -9.98 -5.11
N PRO A 111 -16.10 -10.12 -6.37
CA PRO A 111 -16.46 -8.97 -7.20
C PRO A 111 -17.46 -8.00 -6.53
N GLN A 112 -18.38 -8.52 -5.72
CA GLN A 112 -19.37 -7.73 -4.98
C GLN A 112 -18.71 -6.91 -3.87
N MET A 113 -17.81 -7.51 -3.09
CA MET A 113 -17.00 -6.79 -2.09
C MET A 113 -16.15 -5.71 -2.77
N GLN A 114 -15.57 -6.05 -3.93
CA GLN A 114 -14.76 -5.15 -4.74
C GLN A 114 -15.53 -3.91 -5.18
N HIS A 115 -16.72 -4.11 -5.76
CA HIS A 115 -17.59 -3.03 -6.20
C HIS A 115 -18.06 -2.16 -5.03
N ARG A 116 -18.37 -2.76 -3.87
CA ARG A 116 -18.76 -2.02 -2.66
C ARG A 116 -17.63 -1.15 -2.12
N ARG A 117 -16.41 -1.70 -1.99
CA ARG A 117 -15.21 -0.95 -1.56
C ARG A 117 -14.99 0.24 -2.46
N PHE A 118 -14.95 0.01 -3.77
CA PHE A 118 -14.80 1.08 -4.76
C PHE A 118 -15.90 2.14 -4.60
N THR A 119 -17.18 1.75 -4.62
CA THR A 119 -18.30 2.69 -4.53
C THR A 119 -18.27 3.53 -3.26
N ASN A 120 -17.94 2.93 -2.11
CA ASN A 120 -17.84 3.64 -0.84
C ASN A 120 -16.65 4.62 -0.84
N THR A 121 -15.45 4.16 -1.23
CA THR A 121 -14.25 5.01 -1.34
C THR A 121 -14.51 6.23 -2.22
N ILE A 122 -15.16 6.02 -3.37
CA ILE A 122 -15.47 7.07 -4.32
C ILE A 122 -16.50 8.05 -3.77
N ARG A 123 -17.58 7.56 -3.17
CA ARG A 123 -18.61 8.39 -2.53
C ARG A 123 -17.99 9.26 -1.43
N ASP A 124 -17.17 8.67 -0.59
CA ASP A 124 -16.52 9.36 0.51
C ASP A 124 -15.58 10.42 -0.05
N ALA A 125 -14.69 10.10 -0.99
CA ALA A 125 -13.79 11.07 -1.63
C ALA A 125 -14.56 12.28 -2.21
N LEU A 126 -15.66 12.04 -2.93
CA LEU A 126 -16.50 13.10 -3.49
C LEU A 126 -17.16 13.96 -2.42
N SER A 127 -17.55 13.37 -1.29
CA SER A 127 -18.16 14.12 -0.18
C SER A 127 -17.22 15.17 0.44
N PHE A 128 -15.91 15.00 0.27
CA PHE A 128 -14.87 15.96 0.66
C PHE A 128 -14.40 16.86 -0.50
N GLY A 129 -15.07 16.80 -1.66
CA GLY A 129 -14.75 17.61 -2.83
C GLY A 129 -13.55 17.11 -3.63
N LEU A 130 -13.06 15.89 -3.39
CA LEU A 130 -11.95 15.32 -4.15
C LEU A 130 -12.40 14.95 -5.55
N THR A 131 -11.74 15.50 -6.56
CA THR A 131 -12.08 15.31 -7.98
C THR A 131 -11.06 14.46 -8.74
N SER A 132 -9.91 14.19 -8.14
CA SER A 132 -8.82 13.40 -8.70
C SER A 132 -8.00 12.72 -7.60
N LEU A 133 -7.44 11.55 -7.91
CA LEU A 133 -6.56 10.80 -7.01
C LEU A 133 -5.40 10.17 -7.76
N HIS A 134 -4.28 10.07 -7.06
CA HIS A 134 -3.09 9.33 -7.47
C HIS A 134 -3.05 8.04 -6.64
N ASP A 135 -3.26 6.89 -7.28
CA ASP A 135 -3.39 5.60 -6.59
C ASP A 135 -2.07 4.82 -6.66
N ALA A 136 -1.35 4.79 -5.54
CA ALA A 136 -0.07 4.11 -5.42
C ALA A 136 -0.26 2.61 -5.16
N GLY A 137 0.15 1.76 -6.11
CA GLY A 137 -0.10 0.33 -6.05
C GLY A 137 -1.35 -0.10 -6.82
N PHE A 138 -1.74 0.68 -7.83
CA PHE A 138 -2.89 0.44 -8.67
C PHE A 138 -2.85 -0.92 -9.37
N ILE A 139 -3.90 -1.74 -9.20
CA ILE A 139 -4.02 -3.04 -9.87
C ILE A 139 -5.07 -2.97 -10.98
N PHE A 140 -4.66 -3.23 -12.22
CA PHE A 140 -5.52 -3.05 -13.38
C PHE A 140 -6.85 -3.85 -13.35
N ARG A 141 -6.87 -5.01 -12.67
CA ARG A 141 -8.07 -5.85 -12.52
C ARG A 141 -9.25 -5.12 -11.84
N TRP A 142 -8.98 -4.05 -11.06
CA TRP A 142 -10.03 -3.25 -10.43
C TRP A 142 -10.89 -2.47 -11.44
N ILE A 143 -10.39 -2.18 -12.64
CA ILE A 143 -11.12 -1.38 -13.66
C ILE A 143 -11.89 -2.24 -14.63
N SER A 144 -11.39 -3.42 -14.98
CA SER A 144 -12.11 -4.35 -15.85
C SER A 144 -13.50 -4.72 -15.33
N SER A 145 -13.73 -4.63 -14.01
CA SER A 145 -15.05 -4.82 -13.40
C SER A 145 -15.95 -3.57 -13.47
N LEU A 146 -15.40 -2.38 -13.69
CA LEU A 146 -16.13 -1.11 -13.87
C LEU A 146 -16.55 -0.88 -15.33
N GLY A 147 -15.82 -1.47 -16.28
CA GLY A 147 -15.98 -1.30 -17.73
C GLY A 147 -17.32 -1.74 -18.34
N ALA A 148 -18.28 -2.21 -17.54
CA ALA A 148 -19.63 -2.53 -18.00
C ALA A 148 -20.65 -1.38 -17.81
N GLN A 149 -20.34 -0.30 -17.08
CA GLN A 149 -21.39 0.60 -16.56
C GLN A 149 -21.55 2.02 -17.14
N SER A 150 -20.71 2.58 -18.02
CA SER A 150 -21.15 3.78 -18.77
C SER A 150 -20.36 4.08 -20.04
N LYS A 151 -21.05 4.65 -21.04
CA LYS A 151 -20.49 5.15 -22.31
C LYS A 151 -19.82 6.54 -22.19
N ARG A 152 -19.74 7.12 -20.98
CA ARG A 152 -19.09 8.41 -20.68
C ARG A 152 -18.35 8.31 -19.34
N HIS A 153 -17.04 8.56 -19.30
CA HIS A 153 -16.18 8.45 -18.12
C HIS A 153 -15.96 7.02 -17.57
N ALA A 154 -16.31 5.97 -18.32
CA ALA A 154 -16.14 4.56 -17.92
C ALA A 154 -16.67 4.20 -16.51
N GLY A 155 -17.71 4.90 -16.03
CA GLY A 155 -18.27 4.74 -14.69
C GLY A 155 -17.44 5.34 -13.56
N LEU A 156 -16.36 6.07 -13.87
CA LEU A 156 -15.48 6.73 -12.90
C LEU A 156 -15.96 8.16 -12.64
N PRO A 157 -16.49 8.48 -11.44
CA PRO A 157 -16.93 9.85 -11.15
C PRO A 157 -15.75 10.78 -10.76
N LEU A 158 -14.54 10.25 -10.62
CA LEU A 158 -13.33 11.00 -10.30
C LEU A 158 -12.14 10.51 -11.14
N ARG A 159 -11.15 11.39 -11.35
CA ARG A 159 -9.98 11.09 -12.16
C ARG A 159 -8.99 10.24 -11.39
N ILE A 160 -8.57 9.12 -11.95
CA ILE A 160 -7.63 8.20 -11.32
C ILE A 160 -6.32 8.21 -12.10
N TYR A 161 -5.23 8.53 -11.41
CA TYR A 161 -3.87 8.36 -11.91
C TYR A 161 -3.24 7.17 -11.19
N GLY A 162 -3.31 6.00 -11.81
CA GLY A 162 -2.78 4.76 -11.25
C GLY A 162 -1.25 4.67 -11.39
N MET A 163 -0.62 4.17 -10.32
CA MET A 163 0.79 3.77 -10.30
C MET A 163 0.86 2.26 -10.09
N SER A 164 1.22 1.49 -11.11
CA SER A 164 1.33 0.05 -11.00
C SER A 164 2.44 -0.34 -10.03
N PHE A 165 2.12 -1.19 -9.06
CA PHE A 165 3.12 -1.74 -8.15
C PHE A 165 4.17 -2.54 -8.92
N PHE A 166 5.43 -2.36 -8.56
CA PHE A 166 6.52 -3.20 -8.99
C PHE A 166 7.03 -4.03 -7.82
N ASN A 167 6.81 -5.35 -7.89
CA ASN A 167 7.33 -6.28 -6.90
C ASN A 167 8.76 -6.66 -7.23
N VAL A 168 9.65 -6.37 -6.30
CA VAL A 168 11.10 -6.47 -6.49
C VAL A 168 11.71 -7.73 -5.89
N SER A 169 10.96 -8.45 -5.04
CA SER A 169 11.40 -9.69 -4.41
C SER A 169 11.62 -10.84 -5.42
N ALA A 170 11.32 -10.62 -6.70
CA ALA A 170 11.41 -11.59 -7.80
C ALA A 170 12.52 -11.27 -8.82
N ILE A 171 13.32 -10.22 -8.61
CA ILE A 171 14.30 -9.75 -9.60
C ILE A 171 15.69 -10.33 -9.33
N ASP A 172 16.24 -11.02 -10.32
CA ASP A 172 17.67 -11.29 -10.43
C ASP A 172 18.32 -10.15 -11.23
N VAL A 173 19.22 -9.38 -10.60
CA VAL A 173 19.94 -8.26 -11.23
C VAL A 173 20.75 -8.66 -12.46
N HIS A 174 21.15 -9.93 -12.56
CA HIS A 174 21.87 -10.43 -13.73
C HIS A 174 20.97 -10.61 -14.96
N SER A 175 19.65 -10.60 -14.79
CA SER A 175 18.69 -10.72 -15.89
C SER A 175 18.57 -9.47 -16.77
N PHE A 176 19.00 -8.29 -16.30
CA PHE A 176 18.97 -7.06 -17.11
C PHE A 176 20.03 -7.03 -18.22
N SER A 177 21.00 -7.95 -18.19
CA SER A 177 22.08 -8.04 -19.18
C SER A 177 21.73 -8.94 -20.38
N SER A 178 20.54 -9.52 -20.42
CA SER A 178 20.10 -10.43 -21.48
C SER A 178 18.61 -10.30 -21.74
N PRO A 179 18.15 -10.41 -23.00
CA PRO A 179 16.72 -10.39 -23.29
C PRO A 179 16.00 -11.52 -22.53
N PRO A 180 14.79 -11.28 -21.99
CA PRO A 180 14.09 -12.26 -21.17
C PRO A 180 13.82 -13.55 -21.97
N SER A 181 14.29 -14.68 -21.44
CA SER A 181 13.95 -16.01 -21.95
C SER A 181 12.56 -16.43 -21.43
N PRO A 182 11.66 -16.93 -22.29
CA PRO A 182 10.28 -17.27 -21.91
C PRO A 182 10.13 -18.49 -20.98
N SER A 183 11.21 -19.06 -20.44
CA SER A 183 11.19 -20.34 -19.70
C SER A 183 11.48 -20.29 -18.19
N SER A 184 11.71 -19.13 -17.57
CA SER A 184 11.86 -19.04 -16.10
C SER A 184 10.53 -18.72 -15.43
N SER A 185 10.03 -19.66 -14.61
CA SER A 185 8.77 -19.58 -13.87
C SER A 185 8.77 -18.63 -12.65
N SER A 186 9.73 -17.71 -12.55
CA SER A 186 9.69 -16.58 -11.61
C SER A 186 8.86 -15.44 -12.22
N ASN A 187 7.55 -15.57 -12.18
CA ASN A 187 6.63 -14.50 -12.56
C ASN A 187 6.72 -13.33 -11.56
N GLU A 188 7.67 -12.42 -11.80
CA GLU A 188 7.38 -11.04 -12.21
C GLU A 188 8.68 -10.42 -12.74
N ALA A 189 9.06 -10.83 -13.95
CA ALA A 189 10.10 -10.18 -14.73
C ALA A 189 9.83 -8.68 -14.88
N TYR A 190 10.89 -7.89 -15.09
CA TYR A 190 10.78 -6.48 -15.47
C TYR A 190 9.72 -6.28 -16.56
N TRP A 191 8.68 -5.50 -16.25
CA TRP A 191 7.47 -5.43 -17.08
C TRP A 191 7.31 -4.12 -17.86
N GLY A 192 8.25 -3.17 -17.71
CA GLY A 192 8.16 -1.84 -18.31
C GLY A 192 7.92 -1.87 -19.81
N SER A 193 8.60 -2.78 -20.52
CA SER A 193 8.52 -2.91 -21.98
C SER A 193 7.31 -3.69 -22.49
N THR A 194 6.59 -4.40 -21.61
CA THR A 194 5.49 -5.31 -22.00
C THR A 194 4.12 -4.82 -21.57
N ARG A 195 4.01 -4.05 -20.48
CA ARG A 195 2.72 -3.52 -20.04
C ARG A 195 2.30 -2.33 -20.89
N ARG A 196 1.03 -2.33 -21.28
CA ARG A 196 0.41 -1.21 -21.99
C ARG A 196 0.06 -0.10 -21.00
N LYS A 197 0.44 1.14 -21.33
CA LYS A 197 0.00 2.34 -20.62
C LYS A 197 -1.43 2.70 -21.00
N VAL A 198 -2.15 3.32 -20.08
CA VAL A 198 -3.47 3.89 -20.34
C VAL A 198 -3.38 5.39 -20.17
N ASP A 199 -3.85 6.11 -21.17
CA ASP A 199 -3.82 7.55 -21.19
C ASP A 199 -5.24 8.06 -21.39
N ASP A 200 -5.69 8.98 -20.53
CA ASP A 200 -6.97 9.69 -20.68
C ASP A 200 -6.86 10.77 -21.76
N MET A 201 -6.46 10.38 -22.97
CA MET A 201 -6.16 11.31 -24.07
C MET A 201 -7.38 12.06 -24.58
N ASP A 202 -8.57 11.46 -24.44
CA ASP A 202 -9.85 12.05 -24.84
C ASP A 202 -10.58 12.77 -23.70
N GLY A 203 -10.08 12.67 -22.46
CA GLY A 203 -10.75 13.20 -21.25
C GLY A 203 -12.03 12.46 -20.87
N GLU A 204 -12.35 11.38 -21.59
CA GLU A 204 -13.60 10.63 -21.49
C GLU A 204 -13.45 9.33 -20.72
N THR A 205 -12.23 8.93 -20.33
CA THR A 205 -11.99 7.73 -19.51
C THR A 205 -11.73 8.06 -18.05
N ARG A 206 -11.24 9.27 -17.74
CA ARG A 206 -10.85 9.70 -16.39
C ARG A 206 -9.84 8.77 -15.72
N LEU A 207 -9.08 8.03 -16.51
CA LEU A 207 -8.10 7.07 -16.03
C LEU A 207 -6.78 7.26 -16.77
N SER A 208 -5.71 7.45 -16.02
CA SER A 208 -4.34 7.33 -16.52
C SER A 208 -3.61 6.25 -15.74
N LEU A 209 -2.92 5.37 -16.44
CA LEU A 209 -2.03 4.34 -15.91
C LEU A 209 -0.73 4.39 -16.70
N ARG A 210 0.16 5.27 -16.28
CA ARG A 210 1.45 5.52 -16.96
C ARG A 210 2.60 5.66 -15.96
N SER A 211 2.42 5.14 -14.75
CA SER A 211 3.39 5.23 -13.68
C SER A 211 3.64 3.89 -13.00
N VAL A 212 4.87 3.72 -12.54
CA VAL A 212 5.30 2.61 -11.69
C VAL A 212 5.50 3.11 -10.26
N LYS A 213 5.04 2.31 -9.27
CA LYS A 213 5.29 2.52 -7.84
C LYS A 213 6.35 1.52 -7.37
N ILE A 214 7.45 2.05 -6.85
CA ILE A 214 8.59 1.33 -6.29
C ILE A 214 8.72 1.66 -4.79
N PHE A 215 9.23 0.73 -3.98
CA PHE A 215 9.53 0.97 -2.57
C PHE A 215 11.03 0.79 -2.30
N ALA A 216 11.73 1.86 -1.94
CA ALA A 216 13.15 1.84 -1.64
C ALA A 216 13.45 1.41 -0.20
N ASP A 217 12.59 1.75 0.77
CA ASP A 217 12.76 1.41 2.19
C ASP A 217 11.42 1.17 2.91
N GLY A 218 11.47 0.99 4.24
CA GLY A 218 10.31 0.82 5.12
C GLY A 218 9.76 2.13 5.66
N ALA A 219 9.42 2.15 6.95
CA ALA A 219 8.89 3.31 7.65
C ALA A 219 9.69 3.59 8.94
N LEU A 220 9.68 4.85 9.40
CA LEU A 220 10.39 5.26 10.62
C LEU A 220 9.88 4.51 11.86
N ARG A 221 8.56 4.33 11.97
CA ARG A 221 7.93 3.76 13.18
C ARG A 221 8.39 2.33 13.48
N THR A 222 8.66 1.57 12.43
CA THR A 222 9.12 0.18 12.55
C THR A 222 10.61 0.05 12.29
N MET A 223 11.32 1.17 12.34
CA MET A 223 12.76 1.27 12.14
C MET A 223 13.22 0.67 10.80
N GLY A 224 12.31 0.60 9.83
CA GLY A 224 12.56 0.05 8.50
C GLY A 224 12.97 1.11 7.48
N ALA A 225 12.77 2.40 7.77
CA ALA A 225 13.27 3.47 6.92
C ALA A 225 14.80 3.54 7.00
N ALA A 226 15.46 3.73 5.85
CA ALA A 226 16.91 3.62 5.74
C ALA A 226 17.58 4.96 6.06
N LEU A 227 18.33 5.00 7.16
CA LEU A 227 19.04 6.19 7.66
C LEU A 227 20.55 6.08 7.43
N TYR A 228 21.29 7.19 7.40
CA TYR A 228 22.75 7.16 7.37
C TYR A 228 23.33 6.82 8.74
N GLU A 229 22.70 7.32 9.81
CA GLU A 229 23.07 7.07 11.20
C GLU A 229 22.06 6.13 11.86
N PRO A 230 22.42 5.45 12.97
CA PRO A 230 21.45 4.66 13.74
C PRO A 230 20.28 5.49 14.27
N TYR A 231 19.14 4.82 14.50
CA TYR A 231 17.98 5.45 15.12
C TYR A 231 18.35 5.97 16.51
N ALA A 232 17.83 7.15 16.87
CA ALA A 232 18.13 7.79 18.16
C ALA A 232 17.56 7.00 19.35
N ASP A 233 16.43 6.32 19.15
CA ASP A 233 15.72 5.49 20.13
C ASP A 233 16.07 4.00 20.04
N ASP A 234 16.73 3.56 18.96
CA ASP A 234 17.37 2.24 18.86
C ASP A 234 18.71 2.32 18.10
N PRO A 235 19.82 2.56 18.80
CA PRO A 235 21.14 2.65 18.18
C PRO A 235 21.65 1.35 17.55
N SER A 236 20.94 0.23 17.68
CA SER A 236 21.35 -1.06 17.09
C SER A 236 21.00 -1.18 15.60
N THR A 237 20.17 -0.28 15.06
CA THR A 237 19.69 -0.32 13.67
C THR A 237 19.74 1.06 13.02
N SER A 238 19.97 1.09 11.70
CA SER A 238 19.78 2.27 10.83
C SER A 238 18.72 2.00 9.76
N GLY A 239 17.85 1.01 10.01
CA GLY A 239 16.91 0.47 9.04
C GLY A 239 17.56 -0.09 7.78
N SER A 240 16.74 -0.47 6.81
CA SER A 240 17.18 -1.26 5.66
C SER A 240 16.61 -0.72 4.36
N MET A 241 17.44 -0.79 3.31
CA MET A 241 16.93 -0.66 1.96
C MET A 241 16.15 -1.94 1.63
N ARG A 242 14.97 -1.79 1.04
CA ARG A 242 14.21 -2.89 0.42
C ARG A 242 14.78 -3.29 -0.94
N LEU A 243 15.52 -2.38 -1.57
CA LEU A 243 16.20 -2.57 -2.85
C LEU A 243 17.68 -2.36 -2.68
N SER A 244 18.49 -3.21 -3.31
CA SER A 244 19.91 -2.88 -3.45
C SER A 244 20.07 -1.65 -4.35
N VAL A 245 21.18 -0.94 -4.19
CA VAL A 245 21.50 0.24 -5.02
C VAL A 245 21.62 -0.16 -6.48
N GLU A 246 22.15 -1.36 -6.74
CA GLU A 246 22.30 -1.92 -8.08
C GLU A 246 20.94 -2.16 -8.74
N VAL A 247 19.97 -2.72 -8.01
CA VAL A 247 18.59 -2.89 -8.51
C VAL A 247 17.98 -1.53 -8.82
N LEU A 248 18.07 -0.58 -7.89
CA LEU A 248 17.48 0.76 -8.04
C LEU A 248 18.05 1.49 -9.27
N ASN A 249 19.39 1.48 -9.42
CA ASN A 249 20.11 2.07 -10.53
C ASN A 249 19.86 1.35 -11.87
N ALA A 250 19.38 0.10 -11.86
CA ALA A 250 18.97 -0.60 -13.08
C ALA A 250 17.52 -0.30 -13.45
N ILE A 251 16.57 -0.40 -12.51
CA ILE A 251 15.14 -0.36 -12.83
C ILE A 251 14.62 1.05 -13.08
N VAL A 252 15.17 2.06 -12.39
CA VAL A 252 14.71 3.45 -12.55
C VAL A 252 14.99 3.95 -13.97
N PRO A 253 16.22 3.84 -14.52
CA PRO A 253 16.48 4.20 -15.92
C PRO A 253 15.62 3.40 -16.90
N HIS A 254 15.54 2.07 -16.77
CA HIS A 254 14.79 1.25 -17.72
C HIS A 254 13.31 1.64 -17.78
N PHE A 255 12.65 1.87 -16.63
CA PHE A 255 11.24 2.27 -16.65
C PHE A 255 11.04 3.63 -17.33
N LEU A 256 11.97 4.57 -17.16
CA LEU A 256 11.91 5.87 -17.80
C LEU A 256 12.17 5.79 -19.31
N GLU A 257 13.15 4.98 -19.73
CA GLU A 257 13.43 4.69 -21.14
C GLU A 257 12.22 4.04 -21.82
N ASP A 258 11.52 3.13 -21.12
CA ASP A 258 10.26 2.55 -21.57
C ASP A 258 9.09 3.53 -21.48
N GLY A 259 9.31 4.78 -21.05
CA GLY A 259 8.37 5.88 -21.01
C GLY A 259 7.34 5.81 -19.88
N TRP A 260 7.68 5.18 -18.75
CA TRP A 260 6.88 5.20 -17.52
C TRP A 260 7.34 6.33 -16.61
N GLN A 261 6.39 6.95 -15.89
CA GLN A 261 6.74 7.80 -14.76
C GLN A 261 7.13 6.96 -13.54
N VAL A 262 8.32 7.19 -13.01
CA VAL A 262 8.82 6.45 -11.85
C VAL A 262 8.47 7.19 -10.56
N LYS A 263 7.80 6.48 -9.64
CA LYS A 263 7.43 6.99 -8.31
C LYS A 263 8.00 6.06 -7.26
N VAL A 264 9.00 6.52 -6.52
CA VAL A 264 9.66 5.71 -5.48
C VAL A 264 9.22 6.17 -4.10
N HIS A 265 8.80 5.23 -3.25
CA HIS A 265 8.65 5.45 -1.81
C HIS A 265 10.04 5.43 -1.17
N ALA A 266 10.41 6.53 -0.52
CA ALA A 266 11.63 6.65 0.28
C ALA A 266 11.30 7.51 1.51
N ILE A 267 11.50 6.97 2.70
CA ILE A 267 11.25 7.69 3.96
C ILE A 267 12.56 8.17 4.59
N GLY A 268 13.53 7.29 4.76
CA GLY A 268 14.80 7.62 5.40
C GLY A 268 15.71 8.43 4.49
N GLU A 269 16.57 9.27 5.05
CA GLU A 269 17.44 10.16 4.29
C GLU A 269 18.45 9.40 3.41
N ARG A 270 18.91 8.22 3.84
CA ARG A 270 19.76 7.35 3.02
C ARG A 270 19.00 6.81 1.81
N ALA A 271 17.75 6.39 1.99
CA ALA A 271 16.90 5.97 0.86
C ALA A 271 16.65 7.11 -0.11
N ASN A 272 16.36 8.32 0.40
CA ASN A 272 16.17 9.50 -0.44
C ASN A 272 17.41 9.82 -1.26
N GLY A 273 18.61 9.81 -0.66
CA GLY A 273 19.87 10.03 -1.37
C GLY A 273 20.06 9.04 -2.53
N LEU A 274 19.88 7.75 -2.27
CA LEU A 274 20.04 6.71 -3.30
C LEU A 274 19.00 6.78 -4.42
N VAL A 275 17.76 7.21 -4.11
CA VAL A 275 16.74 7.45 -5.14
C VAL A 275 17.09 8.65 -6.00
N LEU A 276 17.67 9.71 -5.42
CA LEU A 276 18.16 10.86 -6.18
C LEU A 276 19.31 10.46 -7.10
N ASP A 277 20.28 9.69 -6.61
CA ASP A 277 21.40 9.18 -7.42
C ASP A 277 20.89 8.34 -8.61
N ALA A 278 19.94 7.44 -8.38
CA ALA A 278 19.33 6.63 -9.44
C ALA A 278 18.55 7.49 -10.46
N SER A 279 17.92 8.56 -9.99
CA SER A 279 17.18 9.49 -10.84
C SER A 279 18.14 10.31 -11.71
N GLU A 280 19.24 10.81 -11.13
CA GLU A 280 20.29 11.52 -11.85
C GLU A 280 20.94 10.63 -12.91
N LEU A 281 21.27 9.38 -12.56
CA LEU A 281 21.80 8.39 -13.50
C LEU A 281 20.85 8.17 -14.69
N ALA A 282 19.55 8.02 -14.43
CA ALA A 282 18.56 7.85 -15.49
C ALA A 282 18.46 9.08 -16.40
N LEU A 283 18.45 10.29 -15.84
CA LEU A 283 18.46 11.53 -16.62
C LEU A 283 19.71 11.66 -17.48
N HIS A 284 20.87 11.30 -16.94
CA HIS A 284 22.12 11.26 -17.68
C HIS A 284 22.06 10.27 -18.85
N ASN A 285 21.55 9.06 -18.64
CA ASN A 285 21.39 8.05 -19.70
C ASN A 285 20.46 8.50 -20.83
N LEU A 286 19.42 9.27 -20.50
CA LEU A 286 18.49 9.85 -21.47
C LEU A 286 19.07 11.08 -22.20
N GLY A 287 20.29 11.52 -21.87
CA GLY A 287 20.89 12.74 -22.42
C GLY A 287 20.25 14.02 -21.89
N LEU A 288 19.53 13.94 -20.77
CA LEU A 288 18.77 15.02 -20.16
C LEU A 288 19.50 15.71 -19.00
N ALA A 289 20.80 15.45 -18.81
CA ALA A 289 21.58 15.98 -17.68
C ALA A 289 21.71 17.53 -17.61
N ASN A 290 21.42 18.24 -18.71
CA ASN A 290 21.56 19.69 -18.82
C ASN A 290 20.19 20.37 -19.07
N PHE A 291 19.30 20.38 -18.07
CA PHE A 291 18.03 21.09 -18.21
C PHE A 291 18.21 22.61 -18.12
N ASN A 292 17.78 23.31 -19.17
CA ASN A 292 17.47 24.75 -19.14
C ASN A 292 15.94 25.01 -19.12
N ASP A 293 15.10 23.96 -19.26
CA ASP A 293 13.65 24.08 -19.36
C ASP A 293 12.95 23.16 -18.35
N PHE A 294 12.01 23.74 -17.61
CA PHE A 294 11.36 23.17 -16.42
C PHE A 294 10.38 22.03 -16.76
N ASN A 295 9.85 22.02 -17.99
CA ASN A 295 8.79 21.08 -18.38
C ASN A 295 9.29 19.64 -18.61
N ASP A 296 10.55 19.45 -18.99
CA ASP A 296 11.09 18.13 -19.29
C ASP A 296 11.36 17.31 -18.01
N VAL A 297 11.66 17.99 -16.89
CA VAL A 297 11.90 17.38 -15.56
C VAL A 297 10.60 16.85 -14.94
N VAL A 298 9.52 17.64 -14.99
CA VAL A 298 8.21 17.32 -14.36
C VAL A 298 7.50 16.18 -15.09
N GLY A 299 7.78 15.98 -16.38
CA GLY A 299 7.26 14.86 -17.17
C GLY A 299 7.88 13.51 -16.82
N ALA A 300 9.19 13.49 -16.57
CA ALA A 300 9.99 12.30 -16.33
C ALA A 300 9.96 11.85 -14.85
N PHE A 301 10.07 12.80 -13.92
CA PHE A 301 10.17 12.49 -12.50
C PHE A 301 9.11 13.18 -11.66
N PHE A 302 8.58 12.40 -10.72
CA PHE A 302 7.86 12.92 -9.58
C PHE A 302 8.40 12.18 -8.37
N LEU A 303 9.30 12.84 -7.66
CA LEU A 303 9.78 12.36 -6.38
C LEU A 303 8.63 12.47 -5.38
N CYS A 304 8.22 11.32 -4.85
CA CYS A 304 7.24 11.26 -3.78
C CYS A 304 7.92 11.55 -2.45
N PHE A 305 8.16 12.83 -2.16
CA PHE A 305 8.49 13.25 -0.81
C PHE A 305 7.24 13.04 0.08
N SER A 306 7.19 11.93 0.80
CA SER A 306 6.48 11.90 2.07
C SER A 306 7.24 12.88 2.99
N TRP A 307 6.65 13.84 3.70
CA TRP A 307 5.69 13.74 4.78
C TRP A 307 4.95 15.08 4.96
N LEU A 308 3.62 15.10 4.81
CA LEU A 308 2.76 15.99 5.61
C LEU A 308 1.44 15.26 5.88
N TRP A 309 1.23 14.88 7.14
CA TRP A 309 -0.02 14.26 7.57
C TRP A 309 -1.10 15.34 7.68
N PHE A 310 -2.09 15.32 6.79
CA PHE A 310 -3.35 16.02 7.03
C PHE A 310 -4.40 15.03 7.55
N TYR A 311 -4.84 15.25 8.79
CA TYR A 311 -5.99 14.58 9.39
C TYR A 311 -7.27 15.14 8.78
N LEU A 312 -7.81 14.46 7.76
CA LEU A 312 -9.19 14.63 7.35
C LEU A 312 -9.98 13.44 7.89
N ARG A 313 -10.94 13.74 8.78
CA ARG A 313 -11.76 12.74 9.47
C ARG A 313 -12.85 12.28 8.51
N PHE A 314 -12.64 11.18 7.80
CA PHE A 314 -13.66 10.55 6.97
C PHE A 314 -14.61 9.75 7.87
N HIS A 315 -15.91 10.02 7.79
CA HIS A 315 -16.87 9.16 8.47
C HIS A 315 -16.88 7.81 7.75
N TRP A 316 -16.57 6.74 8.50
CA TRP A 316 -16.66 5.30 8.19
C TRP A 316 -15.39 4.58 7.71
N TRP A 317 -14.33 5.29 7.31
CA TRP A 317 -13.00 4.73 7.04
C TRP A 317 -11.92 5.73 7.44
N ASP A 318 -10.86 5.31 8.12
CA ASP A 318 -9.64 6.14 8.17
C ASP A 318 -8.88 5.89 6.86
N MET A 319 -9.21 6.65 5.81
CA MET A 319 -8.42 6.68 4.57
C MET A 319 -7.32 7.74 4.70
N TRP A 320 -6.07 7.29 4.63
CA TRP A 320 -4.93 8.17 4.44
C TRP A 320 -4.95 8.73 3.02
N PHE A 321 -5.18 10.03 2.90
CA PHE A 321 -4.87 10.75 1.67
C PHE A 321 -3.41 11.17 1.72
N TRP A 322 -2.68 10.81 0.65
CA TRP A 322 -1.43 11.46 0.33
C TRP A 322 -1.75 12.87 -0.18
N VAL A 323 -1.76 13.85 0.71
CA VAL A 323 -1.79 15.26 0.31
C VAL A 323 -0.35 15.67 0.03
N TRP A 324 -0.07 15.89 -1.24
CA TRP A 324 1.22 16.38 -1.71
C TRP A 324 1.35 17.85 -1.33
N SER A 325 2.32 18.18 -0.49
CA SER A 325 2.80 19.55 -0.36
C SER A 325 3.93 19.73 -1.36
N TRP A 326 3.71 20.65 -2.31
CA TRP A 326 4.72 21.09 -3.25
C TRP A 326 5.76 21.91 -2.48
N TYR A 327 7.00 21.44 -2.40
CA TYR A 327 8.13 22.35 -2.28
C TYR A 327 8.73 22.45 -3.68
N VAL A 328 8.49 23.61 -4.29
CA VAL A 328 9.16 24.07 -5.52
C VAL A 328 10.57 24.48 -5.15
#